data_AF-A0A1E3X8U2-F1
#
_entry.id   AF-A0A1E3X8U2-F1
#
_cell.length_a   1.000
_cell.length_b   1.000
_cell.length_c   1.000
_cell.angle_alpha   90.00
_cell.angle_beta   90.00
_cell.angle_gamma   90.00
#
_symmetry.space_group_name_H-M   'P 1'
#
loop_
_entity.id
_entity.type
_entity.pdbx_description
1 polymer ?
#
loop_
_entity_poly.entity_id
_entity_poly.type
_entity_poly.pdbx_seq_one_letter_code
_entity_poly.pdbx_strand_id
1 'polypeptide(L)'
;MHLKKNGNPPYTHNLNYLATQSGIYEKMTEEQKDTIDLIEPLNVEARYPTYKEKLMKTLSYERCKEIFQKTETLYQWIKKKLSNA
;
A
#
# COMPACT_ATOMS: atom_id res chain seq x y z
N MET A 1 21.60 9.21 2.89
CA MET A 1 21.34 10.54 2.29
C MET A 1 19.83 10.67 2.08
N HIS A 2 19.12 11.39 2.95
CA HIS A 2 17.67 11.57 2.84
C HIS A 2 17.38 12.78 1.96
N LEU A 3 17.11 12.55 0.67
CA LEU A 3 16.64 13.59 -0.23
C LEU A 3 15.21 13.95 0.16
N LYS A 4 15.04 15.03 0.93
CA LYS A 4 13.75 15.74 0.97
C LYS A 4 13.48 16.24 -0.45
N LYS A 5 12.66 15.51 -1.20
CA LYS A 5 12.10 16.02 -2.47
C LYS A 5 11.16 17.17 -2.12
N ASN A 6 11.67 18.40 -2.25
CA ASN A 6 10.87 19.61 -2.16
C ASN A 6 10.01 19.73 -3.43
N GLY A 7 8.84 19.10 -3.40
CA GLY A 7 7.86 19.11 -4.48
C GLY A 7 6.60 18.35 -4.07
N ASN A 8 5.48 18.65 -4.72
CA ASN A 8 4.25 17.89 -4.50
C ASN A 8 4.50 16.40 -4.75
N PRO A 9 3.93 15.49 -3.95
CA PRO A 9 4.01 14.07 -4.22
C PRO A 9 3.45 13.77 -5.62
N PRO A 10 3.97 12.75 -6.31
CA PRO A 10 3.50 12.39 -7.64
C PRO A 10 2.01 12.04 -7.60
N TYR A 11 1.24 12.55 -8.57
CA TYR A 11 -0.19 12.28 -8.71
C TYR A 11 -0.43 10.87 -9.26
N THR A 12 -0.21 9.86 -8.42
CA THR A 12 -0.38 8.45 -8.77
C THR A 12 -0.91 7.67 -7.58
N HIS A 13 -1.65 6.61 -7.88
CA HIS A 13 -2.09 5.63 -6.88
C HIS A 13 -1.09 4.48 -6.72
N ASN A 14 0.03 4.51 -7.46
CA ASN A 14 1.00 3.43 -7.41
C ASN A 14 1.81 3.47 -6.11
N LEU A 15 1.44 2.60 -5.17
CA LEU A 15 1.98 2.56 -3.81
C LEU A 15 3.42 2.06 -3.79
N ASN A 16 3.79 1.13 -4.67
CA ASN A 16 5.19 0.70 -4.84
C ASN A 16 6.07 1.89 -5.23
N TYR A 17 5.65 2.64 -6.25
CA TYR A 17 6.35 3.83 -6.70
C TYR A 17 6.42 4.88 -5.58
N LEU A 18 5.32 5.14 -4.86
CA LEU A 18 5.32 6.08 -3.73
C LEU A 18 6.27 5.64 -2.61
N ALA A 19 6.32 4.35 -2.29
CA ALA A 19 7.23 3.80 -1.29
C ALA A 19 8.71 3.92 -1.72
N THR A 20 9.01 3.68 -3.00
CA THR A 20 10.36 3.86 -3.55
C THR A 20 10.75 5.34 -3.55
N GLN A 21 9.87 6.23 -4.00
CA GLN A 21 10.15 7.67 -4.08
C GLN A 21 10.33 8.32 -2.70
N SER A 22 9.67 7.80 -1.67
CA SER A 22 9.84 8.24 -0.28
C SER A 22 11.07 7.62 0.40
N GLY A 23 11.74 6.66 -0.23
CA GLY A 23 12.92 5.97 0.31
C GLY A 23 12.60 5.03 1.47
N ILE A 24 11.33 4.68 1.69
CA ILE A 24 10.92 3.72 2.73
C ILE A 24 10.92 2.29 2.23
N TYR A 25 10.81 2.07 0.91
CA TYR A 25 10.71 0.73 0.30
C TYR A 25 11.87 -0.20 0.71
N GLU A 26 13.11 0.31 0.69
CA GLU A 26 14.30 -0.45 1.12
C GLU A 26 14.31 -0.81 2.62
N LYS A 27 13.47 -0.14 3.42
CA LYS A 27 13.35 -0.37 4.86
C LYS A 27 12.17 -1.27 5.21
N MET A 28 11.36 -1.64 4.22
CA MET A 28 10.20 -2.48 4.41
C MET A 28 10.60 -3.95 4.50
N THR A 29 9.85 -4.71 5.30
CA THR A 29 9.94 -6.17 5.26
C THR A 29 9.25 -6.72 4.02
N GLU A 30 9.55 -7.96 3.63
CA GLU A 30 8.85 -8.63 2.52
C GLU A 30 7.33 -8.68 2.75
N GLU A 31 6.88 -8.98 3.97
CA GLU A 31 5.44 -8.95 4.31
C GLU A 31 4.79 -7.57 4.08
N GLN A 32 5.51 -6.48 4.34
CA GLN A 32 5.00 -5.14 4.09
C GLN A 32 4.93 -4.83 2.59
N LYS A 33 5.88 -5.33 1.80
CA LYS A 33 5.85 -5.23 0.33
C LYS A 33 4.69 -6.04 -0.24
N ASP A 34 4.52 -7.28 0.21
CA ASP A 34 3.37 -8.13 -0.14
C ASP A 34 2.03 -7.45 0.21
N THR A 35 1.98 -6.75 1.35
CA THR A 35 0.79 -5.98 1.74
C THR A 35 0.51 -4.84 0.77
N ILE A 36 1.53 -4.11 0.32
CA ILE A 36 1.39 -3.07 -0.71
C ILE A 36 0.86 -3.68 -2.02
N ASP A 37 1.49 -4.76 -2.49
CA ASP A 37 1.09 -5.44 -3.73
C ASP A 37 -0.35 -5.95 -3.67
N LEU A 38 -0.79 -6.39 -2.49
CA LEU A 38 -2.16 -6.85 -2.26
C LEU A 38 -3.19 -5.72 -2.34
N ILE A 39 -2.89 -4.53 -1.81
CA ILE A 39 -3.84 -3.41 -1.74
C ILE A 39 -3.80 -2.49 -2.97
N GLU A 40 -2.69 -2.48 -3.70
CA GLU A 40 -2.48 -1.75 -4.96
C GLU A 40 -3.68 -1.89 -5.93
N PRO A 41 -4.12 -3.09 -6.33
CA PRO A 41 -5.25 -3.26 -7.25
C PRO A 41 -6.61 -2.87 -6.64
N LEU A 42 -6.75 -2.87 -5.31
CA LEU A 42 -8.01 -2.55 -4.63
C LEU A 42 -8.40 -1.08 -4.79
N ASN A 43 -7.44 -0.20 -5.05
CA ASN A 43 -7.66 1.26 -5.12
C ASN A 43 -8.27 1.74 -6.45
N VAL A 44 -8.07 1.04 -7.57
CA VAL A 44 -8.32 1.61 -8.92
C VAL A 44 -9.15 0.70 -9.83
N GLU A 45 -9.08 -0.61 -9.64
CA GLU A 45 -9.53 -1.58 -10.65
C GLU A 45 -10.98 -2.07 -10.47
N ALA A 46 -11.69 -1.65 -9.42
CA ALA A 46 -13.12 -1.93 -9.25
C ALA A 46 -14.04 -1.23 -10.30
N ARG A 47 -13.47 -0.55 -11.29
CA ARG A 47 -14.18 0.16 -12.37
C ARG A 47 -14.52 -0.73 -13.57
N TYR A 48 -13.80 -1.84 -13.78
CA TYR A 48 -14.11 -2.80 -14.85
C TYR A 48 -14.93 -3.97 -14.30
N PRO A 49 -16.18 -4.19 -14.78
CA PRO A 49 -17.10 -5.18 -14.21
C PRO A 49 -16.52 -6.59 -14.05
N THR A 50 -15.81 -7.07 -15.07
CA THR A 50 -15.26 -8.44 -15.11
C THR A 50 -14.10 -8.64 -14.13
N TYR A 51 -13.28 -7.61 -13.92
CA TYR A 51 -12.20 -7.66 -12.93
C TYR A 51 -12.76 -7.56 -11.51
N LYS A 52 -13.72 -6.64 -11.32
CA LYS A 52 -14.44 -6.50 -10.05
C LYS A 52 -15.09 -7.82 -9.62
N GLU A 53 -15.77 -8.53 -10.52
CA GLU A 53 -16.38 -9.82 -10.20
C GLU A 53 -15.36 -10.87 -9.73
N LYS A 54 -14.21 -10.97 -10.40
CA LYS A 54 -13.13 -11.89 -9.99
C LYS A 54 -12.57 -11.49 -8.64
N LEU A 55 -12.32 -10.20 -8.42
CA LEU A 55 -11.82 -9.68 -7.16
C LEU A 55 -12.81 -9.95 -6.01
N MET A 56 -14.09 -9.63 -6.20
CA MET A 56 -15.14 -9.84 -5.20
C MET A 56 -15.27 -11.30 -4.78
N LYS A 57 -15.03 -12.26 -5.69
CA LYS A 57 -15.01 -13.70 -5.36
C LYS A 57 -13.86 -14.08 -4.42
N THR A 58 -12.78 -13.31 -4.39
CA THR A 58 -11.63 -13.53 -3.50
C THR A 58 -11.73 -12.78 -2.17
N LEU A 59 -12.63 -11.80 -2.06
CA LEU A 59 -12.77 -10.92 -0.90
C LEU A 59 -13.85 -11.45 0.07
N SER A 60 -13.59 -12.60 0.70
CA SER A 60 -14.42 -13.06 1.83
C SER A 60 -14.30 -12.13 3.03
N TYR A 61 -15.21 -12.24 4.00
CA TYR A 61 -15.15 -11.46 5.23
C TYR A 61 -13.81 -11.64 5.97
N GLU A 62 -13.35 -12.88 6.09
CA GLU A 62 -12.09 -13.25 6.74
C GLU A 62 -10.90 -12.64 5.99
N ARG A 63 -10.93 -12.71 4.66
CA ARG A 63 -9.88 -12.12 3.82
C ARG A 63 -9.83 -10.60 3.95
N CYS A 64 -10.99 -9.94 3.93
CA CYS A 64 -11.09 -8.49 4.16
C CYS A 64 -10.60 -8.09 5.55
N LYS A 65 -10.92 -8.88 6.58
CA LYS A 65 -10.44 -8.66 7.94
C LYS A 65 -8.91 -8.79 8.02
N GLU A 66 -8.32 -9.78 7.35
CA GLU A 66 -6.87 -9.94 7.25
C GLU A 66 -6.22 -8.76 6.53
N ILE A 67 -6.75 -8.36 5.37
CA ILE A 67 -6.28 -7.18 4.60
C ILE A 67 -6.30 -5.94 5.48
N PHE A 68 -7.39 -5.72 6.22
CA PHE A 68 -7.54 -4.58 7.12
C PHE A 68 -6.49 -4.59 8.24
N GLN A 69 -6.27 -5.72 8.90
CA GLN A 69 -5.27 -5.86 9.97
C GLN A 69 -3.83 -5.65 9.47
N LYS A 70 -3.50 -6.18 8.28
CA LYS A 70 -2.20 -5.96 7.63
C LYS A 70 -2.00 -4.49 7.27
N THR A 71 -3.03 -3.86 6.71
CA THR A 71 -3.03 -2.44 6.36
C THR A 71 -2.83 -1.56 7.59
N GLU A 72 -3.52 -1.84 8.71
CA GLU A 72 -3.35 -1.14 9.98
C GLU A 72 -1.91 -1.27 10.50
N THR A 73 -1.35 -2.48 10.46
CA THR A 73 0.04 -2.73 10.89
C THR A 73 1.04 -1.94 10.04
N LEU A 74 0.87 -1.93 8.72
CA LEU A 74 1.68 -1.14 7.80
C LEU A 74 1.55 0.36 8.09
N TYR A 75 0.34 0.86 8.28
CA TYR A 75 0.07 2.26 8.61
C TYR A 75 0.77 2.69 9.90
N GLN A 76 0.65 1.91 10.97
CA GLN A 76 1.31 2.19 12.25
C GLN A 76 2.83 2.19 12.11
N TRP A 77 3.39 1.29 11.30
CA TRP A 77 4.83 1.29 11.01
C TRP A 77 5.27 2.56 10.27
N ILE A 78 4.55 2.98 9.22
CA ILE A 78 4.84 4.22 8.49
C ILE A 78 4.78 5.42 9.45
N LYS A 79 3.75 5.48 10.29
CA LYS A 79 3.59 6.55 11.29
C LYS A 79 4.77 6.61 12.25
N LYS A 80 5.23 5.47 12.77
CA LYS A 80 6.43 5.40 13.63
C LYS A 80 7.70 5.89 12.91
N LYS A 81 7.83 5.66 11.61
CA LYS A 81 8.97 6.19 10.83
C LYS A 81 8.92 7.70 10.68
N LEU A 82 7.73 8.32 10.68
CA LEU A 82 7.56 9.77 10.66
C LEU A 82 7.77 10.41 12.04
N SER A 83 7.32 9.75 13.11
CA SER A 83 7.50 10.24 14.49
C SER A 83 8.96 10.20 14.96
N ASN A 84 9.79 9.36 14.34
CA ASN A 84 11.21 9.22 14.63
C ASN A 84 12.11 9.90 13.57
N ALA A 85 11.55 10.78 12.73
CA ALA A 85 12.25 11.48 11.64
C ALA A 85 12.45 12.97 11.92
#